data_AF-A0A7L3NBD5-F1
#
_entry.id   AF-A0A7L3NBD5-F1
#
_cell.length_a   1.000
_cell.length_b   1.000
_cell.length_c   1.000
_cell.angle_alpha   90.00
_cell.angle_beta   90.00
_cell.angle_gamma   90.00
#
_symmetry.space_group_name_H-M   'P 1'
#
loop_
_entity.id
_entity.type
_entity.pdbx_description
1 polymer ?
#
loop_
_entity_poly.entity_id
_entity_poly.type
_entity_poly.pdbx_seq_one_letter_code
_entity_poly.pdbx_strand_id
1 'polypeptide(L)'
;YSIAKEVGFSPPCLVTASPITIGNKELEEIIGDCRFASATFRMFKVPGSSWSGPGQVIYNGGIVGHERELVFDANFTFKEGEVVDVDAEMAAILQTSRFSKEFLIRTSGPNAAEQQGCCYKGVKEKICDPFQLLEQLAAPDSTCHARGTCGPLGCC
;
A
#
# COMPACT_ATOMS: atom_id res chain seq x y z
N TYR A 1 10.70 -12.33 2.16
CA TYR A 1 9.77 -13.23 1.44
C TYR A 1 10.51 -14.13 0.42
N SER A 2 11.61 -14.80 0.80
CA SER A 2 12.44 -15.59 -0.13
C SER A 2 11.67 -16.73 -0.82
N ILE A 3 10.93 -17.52 -0.05
CA ILE A 3 10.16 -18.67 -0.56
C ILE A 3 9.12 -18.24 -1.61
N ALA A 4 8.39 -17.15 -1.38
CA ALA A 4 7.37 -16.67 -2.32
C ALA A 4 7.99 -16.30 -3.68
N LYS A 5 9.17 -15.66 -3.66
CA LYS A 5 9.94 -15.34 -4.85
C LYS A 5 10.45 -16.60 -5.55
N GLU A 6 10.98 -17.56 -4.80
CA GLU A 6 11.50 -18.83 -5.33
C GLU A 6 10.42 -19.64 -6.06
N VAL A 7 9.17 -19.61 -5.59
CA VAL A 7 8.05 -20.31 -6.25
C VAL A 7 7.35 -19.47 -7.34
N GLY A 8 7.87 -18.29 -7.65
CA GLY A 8 7.46 -17.47 -8.79
C GLY A 8 6.33 -16.47 -8.55
N PHE A 9 6.06 -16.09 -7.29
CA PHE A 9 5.18 -14.95 -7.01
C PHE A 9 5.96 -13.63 -7.10
N SER A 10 5.23 -12.55 -7.44
CA SER A 10 5.72 -11.18 -7.19
C SER A 10 5.93 -10.96 -5.68
N PRO A 11 6.70 -9.93 -5.27
CA PRO A 11 6.72 -9.51 -3.87
C PRO A 11 5.31 -9.48 -3.23
N PRO A 12 5.11 -10.14 -2.07
CA PRO A 12 3.79 -10.20 -1.44
C PRO A 12 3.28 -8.83 -0.98
N CYS A 13 2.01 -8.53 -1.23
CA CYS A 13 1.35 -7.33 -0.73
C CYS A 13 0.75 -7.60 0.65
N LEU A 14 1.27 -6.96 1.70
CA LEU A 14 0.77 -7.09 3.08
C LEU A 14 -0.54 -6.30 3.25
N VAL A 15 -1.65 -6.98 3.51
CA VAL A 15 -2.98 -6.35 3.64
C VAL A 15 -3.30 -5.99 5.08
N THR A 16 -3.15 -6.95 5.98
CA THR A 16 -3.46 -6.77 7.40
C THR A 16 -2.44 -7.51 8.25
N ALA A 17 -2.25 -7.02 9.48
CA ALA A 17 -1.53 -7.70 10.53
C ALA A 17 -2.28 -7.53 11.86
N SER A 18 -2.27 -8.56 12.69
CA SER A 18 -2.77 -8.50 14.08
C SER A 18 -1.79 -9.20 15.01
N PRO A 19 -1.57 -8.70 16.23
CA PRO A 19 -0.69 -9.36 17.19
C PRO A 19 -1.32 -10.67 17.66
N ILE A 20 -0.50 -11.68 17.92
CA ILE A 20 -0.94 -12.94 18.55
C ILE A 20 -0.29 -13.00 19.93
N THR A 21 -1.14 -13.12 20.97
CA THR A 21 -0.69 -13.40 22.34
C THR A 21 -0.79 -14.89 22.62
N ILE A 22 0.16 -15.42 23.38
CA ILE A 22 0.19 -16.84 23.75
C ILE A 22 -0.69 -17.07 24.99
N GLY A 23 -0.56 -16.20 26.00
CA GLY A 23 -1.43 -16.22 27.18
C GLY A 23 -1.22 -17.44 28.09
N ASN A 24 -0.17 -18.22 27.85
CA ASN A 24 0.26 -19.36 28.65
C ASN A 24 1.72 -19.17 29.05
N LYS A 25 1.96 -19.06 30.36
CA LYS A 25 3.29 -18.74 30.91
C LYS A 25 4.34 -19.81 30.64
N GLU A 26 3.98 -21.09 30.71
CA GLU A 26 4.91 -22.20 30.46
C GLU A 26 5.37 -22.17 28.99
N LEU A 27 4.45 -21.89 28.07
CA LEU A 27 4.80 -21.71 26.65
C LEU A 27 5.62 -20.44 26.42
N GLU A 28 5.30 -19.35 27.12
CA GLU A 28 6.05 -18.09 27.07
C GLU A 28 7.51 -18.26 27.52
N GLU A 29 7.76 -19.07 28.56
CA GLU A 29 9.12 -19.42 29.00
C GLU A 29 9.90 -20.22 27.94
N ILE A 30 9.21 -21.08 27.18
CA ILE A 30 9.83 -21.90 26.12
C ILE A 30 10.19 -21.05 24.90
N ILE A 31 9.30 -20.14 24.49
CA ILE A 31 9.49 -19.32 23.28
C ILE A 31 10.38 -18.09 23.50
N GLY A 32 10.58 -17.67 24.76
CA GLY A 32 11.38 -16.49 25.10
C GLY A 32 10.88 -15.22 24.41
N ASP A 33 11.77 -14.53 23.70
CA ASP A 33 11.49 -13.24 23.06
C ASP A 33 10.79 -13.36 21.68
N CYS A 34 10.36 -14.56 21.29
CA CYS A 34 9.64 -14.74 20.03
C CYS A 34 8.33 -13.94 20.01
N ARG A 35 8.16 -13.12 18.97
CA ARG A 35 6.92 -12.39 18.69
C ARG A 35 6.10 -13.12 17.62
N PHE A 36 4.77 -13.07 17.74
CA PHE A 36 3.85 -13.71 16.82
C PHE A 36 2.87 -12.70 16.23
N ALA A 37 2.60 -12.84 14.93
CA ALA A 37 1.63 -12.02 14.21
C ALA A 37 0.80 -12.90 13.27
N SER A 38 -0.50 -12.60 13.17
CA SER A 38 -1.35 -13.08 12.08
C SER A 38 -1.27 -12.05 10.97
N ALA A 39 -0.93 -12.47 9.75
CA ALA A 39 -0.79 -11.57 8.61
C ALA A 39 -1.55 -12.10 7.40
N THR A 40 -2.25 -11.20 6.71
CA THR A 40 -2.91 -11.51 5.43
C THR A 40 -2.09 -10.91 4.30
N PHE A 41 -1.58 -11.76 3.41
CA PHE A 41 -0.87 -11.35 2.20
C PHE A 41 -1.71 -11.62 0.95
N ARG A 42 -1.61 -10.75 -0.06
CA ARG A 42 -2.03 -11.02 -1.44
C ARG A 42 -0.78 -11.35 -2.25
N MET A 43 -0.79 -12.49 -2.92
CA MET A 43 0.30 -12.94 -3.79
C MET A 43 -0.18 -13.02 -5.23
N PHE A 44 0.54 -12.34 -6.13
CA PHE A 44 0.20 -12.30 -7.55
C PHE A 44 1.22 -13.07 -8.36
N LYS A 45 0.74 -13.82 -9.37
CA LYS A 45 1.60 -14.35 -10.42
C LYS A 45 1.59 -13.36 -11.57
N VAL A 46 2.70 -12.64 -11.71
CA VAL A 46 2.89 -11.60 -12.72
C VAL A 46 3.96 -12.07 -13.69
N PRO A 47 3.69 -12.16 -15.01
CA PRO A 47 4.71 -12.52 -15.99
C PRO A 47 5.90 -11.54 -15.93
N GLY A 48 7.14 -12.02 -15.99
CA GLY A 48 8.32 -11.14 -15.92
C GLY A 48 8.38 -10.06 -17.03
N SER A 49 7.70 -10.30 -18.16
CA SER A 49 7.62 -9.36 -19.28
C SER A 49 6.65 -8.19 -19.08
N SER A 50 5.79 -8.22 -18.05
CA SER A 50 4.78 -7.18 -17.84
C SER A 50 5.26 -6.00 -16.99
N TRP A 51 6.54 -5.97 -16.64
CA TRP A 51 7.14 -4.89 -15.85
C TRP A 51 7.59 -3.76 -16.79
N SER A 52 6.64 -2.92 -17.21
CA SER A 52 6.88 -1.82 -18.16
C SER A 52 7.39 -0.52 -17.52
N GLY A 53 7.79 -0.53 -16.25
CA GLY A 53 8.20 0.66 -15.49
C GLY A 53 7.08 1.25 -14.63
N PRO A 54 7.40 2.26 -13.79
CA PRO A 54 6.41 2.94 -12.95
C PRO A 54 5.35 3.64 -13.81
N GLY A 55 4.21 3.93 -13.21
CA GLY A 55 3.09 4.53 -13.93
C GLY A 55 2.12 5.25 -13.02
N GLN A 56 1.14 5.88 -13.65
CA GLN A 56 0.00 6.51 -12.97
C GLN A 56 -1.23 5.65 -13.15
N VAL A 57 -1.99 5.48 -12.08
CA VAL A 57 -3.25 4.73 -12.11
C VAL A 57 -4.39 5.58 -11.56
N ILE A 58 -5.58 5.38 -12.13
CA ILE A 58 -6.83 5.95 -11.64
C ILE A 58 -7.81 4.82 -11.43
N TYR A 59 -8.28 4.65 -10.19
CA TYR A 59 -9.34 3.69 -9.88
C TYR A 59 -10.70 4.24 -10.32
N ASN A 60 -11.52 3.40 -10.97
CA ASN A 60 -12.79 3.82 -11.56
C ASN A 60 -14.02 3.50 -10.70
N GLY A 61 -13.85 2.92 -9.50
CA GLY A 61 -14.98 2.61 -8.61
C GLY A 61 -15.81 1.39 -9.01
N GLY A 62 -15.37 0.57 -9.97
CA GLY A 62 -16.19 -0.53 -10.52
C GLY A 62 -16.30 -1.78 -9.64
N ILE A 63 -15.58 -1.85 -8.51
CA ILE A 63 -15.65 -3.00 -7.60
C ILE A 63 -16.79 -2.80 -6.60
N VAL A 64 -17.78 -3.71 -6.63
CA VAL A 64 -18.93 -3.71 -5.72
C VAL A 64 -18.47 -3.75 -4.26
N GLY A 65 -18.99 -2.83 -3.45
CA GLY A 65 -18.63 -2.66 -2.03
C GLY A 65 -17.35 -1.84 -1.80
N HIS A 66 -16.67 -1.44 -2.87
CA HIS A 66 -15.44 -0.65 -2.87
C HIS A 66 -15.53 0.52 -3.86
N GLU A 67 -16.73 1.05 -4.11
CA GLU A 67 -16.95 2.04 -5.17
C GLU A 67 -16.15 3.32 -4.91
N ARG A 68 -16.12 3.79 -3.65
CA ARG A 68 -15.43 5.03 -3.28
C ARG A 68 -13.92 4.86 -3.13
N GLU A 69 -13.48 3.74 -2.56
CA GLU A 69 -12.07 3.45 -2.34
C GLU A 69 -11.79 1.95 -2.25
N LEU A 70 -10.63 1.57 -2.77
CA LEU A 70 -10.06 0.23 -2.65
C LEU A 70 -8.82 0.31 -1.76
N VAL A 71 -8.93 -0.18 -0.52
CA VAL A 71 -7.76 -0.49 0.31
C VAL A 71 -7.12 -1.77 -0.23
N PHE A 72 -6.05 -1.59 -1.01
CA PHE A 72 -5.41 -2.69 -1.72
C PHE A 72 -4.48 -3.47 -0.80
N ASP A 73 -3.60 -2.77 -0.11
CA ASP A 73 -2.67 -3.29 0.88
C ASP A 73 -2.28 -2.17 1.87
N ALA A 74 -1.31 -2.43 2.76
CA ALA A 74 -0.81 -1.46 3.72
C ALA A 74 -0.16 -0.21 3.10
N ASN A 75 0.17 -0.26 1.80
CA ASN A 75 0.89 0.79 1.08
C ASN A 75 -0.02 1.59 0.15
N PHE A 76 -1.05 0.96 -0.40
CA PHE A 76 -1.93 1.55 -1.41
C PHE A 76 -3.40 1.51 -1.00
N THR A 77 -3.98 2.70 -0.94
CA THR A 77 -5.43 2.91 -0.97
C THR A 77 -5.74 3.75 -2.21
N PHE A 78 -6.60 3.24 -3.08
CA PHE A 78 -6.98 3.92 -4.31
C PHE A 78 -8.39 4.48 -4.17
N LYS A 79 -8.52 5.81 -4.17
CA LYS A 79 -9.83 6.46 -4.19
C LYS A 79 -10.30 6.63 -5.62
N GLU A 80 -11.61 6.55 -5.82
CA GLU A 80 -12.23 6.73 -7.14
C GLU A 80 -11.83 8.08 -7.75
N GLY A 81 -11.35 8.06 -8.99
CA GLY A 81 -10.98 9.26 -9.74
C GLY A 81 -9.67 9.93 -9.34
N GLU A 82 -9.00 9.48 -8.27
CA GLU A 82 -7.70 10.04 -7.86
C GLU A 82 -6.54 9.42 -8.66
N VAL A 83 -5.60 10.27 -9.09
CA VAL A 83 -4.36 9.82 -9.73
C VAL A 83 -3.37 9.39 -8.66
N VAL A 84 -2.89 8.16 -8.75
CA VAL A 84 -1.89 7.59 -7.84
C VAL A 84 -0.66 7.15 -8.64
N ASP A 85 0.52 7.64 -8.25
CA ASP A 85 1.79 7.13 -8.77
C ASP A 85 2.08 5.76 -8.15
N VAL A 86 2.40 4.78 -8.99
CA VAL A 86 2.71 3.41 -8.59
C VAL A 86 4.04 2.96 -9.19
N ASP A 87 4.72 2.06 -8.49
CA ASP A 87 5.93 1.46 -9.02
C ASP A 87 5.64 0.41 -10.10
N ALA A 88 6.70 -0.05 -10.77
CA ALA A 88 6.59 -0.99 -11.89
C ALA A 88 5.89 -2.30 -11.49
N GLU A 89 6.11 -2.75 -10.26
CA GLU A 89 5.49 -3.94 -9.73
C GLU A 89 3.97 -3.77 -9.59
N MET A 90 3.53 -2.71 -8.90
CA MET A 90 2.11 -2.47 -8.69
C MET A 90 1.39 -2.17 -10.01
N ALA A 91 2.02 -1.42 -10.92
CA ALA A 91 1.50 -1.23 -12.28
C ALA A 91 1.25 -2.57 -13.00
N ALA A 92 2.23 -3.49 -12.92
CA ALA A 92 2.12 -4.81 -13.52
C ALA A 92 1.02 -5.66 -12.85
N ILE A 93 0.91 -5.62 -11.52
CA ILE A 93 -0.15 -6.32 -10.76
C ILE A 93 -1.54 -5.85 -11.21
N LEU A 94 -1.76 -4.53 -11.25
CA LEU A 94 -3.04 -3.96 -11.65
C LEU A 94 -3.36 -4.30 -13.12
N GLN A 95 -2.36 -4.23 -14.01
CA GLN A 95 -2.53 -4.51 -15.43
C GLN A 95 -2.82 -5.98 -15.74
N THR A 96 -2.18 -6.92 -15.04
CA THR A 96 -2.21 -8.36 -15.40
C THR A 96 -3.19 -9.18 -14.58
N SER A 97 -3.83 -8.60 -13.58
CA SER A 97 -4.80 -9.28 -12.72
C SER A 97 -6.25 -8.92 -13.09
N ARG A 98 -7.19 -9.45 -12.30
CA ARG A 98 -8.62 -9.10 -12.39
C ARG A 98 -8.91 -7.60 -12.22
N PHE A 99 -7.98 -6.84 -11.67
CA PHE A 99 -8.13 -5.40 -11.46
C PHE A 99 -7.94 -4.57 -12.74
N SER A 100 -7.47 -5.18 -13.83
CA SER A 100 -7.16 -4.48 -15.09
C SER A 100 -8.29 -3.62 -15.66
N LYS A 101 -9.55 -4.02 -15.44
CA LYS A 101 -10.73 -3.28 -15.91
C LYS A 101 -11.17 -2.15 -14.98
N GLU A 102 -10.66 -2.17 -13.74
CA GLU A 102 -11.05 -1.23 -12.69
C GLU A 102 -10.07 -0.05 -12.58
N PHE A 103 -8.99 -0.08 -13.36
CA PHE A 103 -7.94 0.93 -13.34
C PHE A 103 -7.62 1.45 -14.74
N LEU A 104 -7.60 2.77 -14.90
CA LEU A 104 -6.95 3.41 -16.04
C LEU A 104 -5.46 3.54 -15.73
N ILE A 105 -4.62 2.80 -16.46
CA ILE A 105 -3.16 2.76 -16.24
C ILE A 105 -2.47 3.56 -17.35
N ARG A 106 -1.65 4.53 -16.97
CA ARG A 106 -0.77 5.31 -17.85
C ARG A 106 0.68 4.94 -17.54
N THR A 107 1.28 4.12 -18.38
CA THR A 107 2.70 3.81 -18.30
C THR A 107 3.50 4.82 -19.10
N SER A 108 4.62 5.29 -18.55
CA SER A 108 5.59 6.05 -19.35
C SER A 108 6.29 5.05 -20.28
N GLY A 109 5.94 5.07 -21.56
CA GLY A 109 6.61 4.21 -22.55
C GLY A 109 8.10 4.57 -22.69
N PRO A 110 8.93 3.68 -23.24
CA PRO A 110 10.37 3.93 -23.42
C PRO A 110 10.71 5.14 -24.31
N ASN A 111 9.73 5.73 -25.01
CA ASN A 111 9.89 6.90 -25.88
C ASN A 111 9.11 8.15 -25.41
N ALA A 112 8.73 8.24 -24.14
CA ALA A 112 8.07 9.44 -23.60
C ALA A 112 9.08 10.44 -23.01
N ALA A 113 10.03 10.90 -23.82
CA ALA A 113 10.60 12.22 -23.63
C ALA A 113 9.58 13.21 -24.22
N GLU A 114 9.17 14.23 -23.45
CA GLU A 114 8.16 15.24 -23.81
C GLU A 114 6.70 14.84 -23.61
N GLN A 115 6.28 14.72 -22.34
CA GLN A 115 5.08 15.44 -21.88
C GLN A 115 5.05 15.56 -20.36
N GLN A 116 5.15 16.82 -19.92
CA GLN A 116 4.77 17.39 -18.63
C GLN A 116 5.34 16.75 -17.36
N GLY A 117 6.18 17.55 -16.68
CA GLY A 117 6.72 17.26 -15.36
C GLY A 117 5.68 16.77 -14.37
N CYS A 118 5.71 15.46 -14.10
CA CYS A 118 5.09 14.90 -12.92
C CYS A 118 6.17 14.79 -11.85
N CYS A 119 5.91 15.45 -10.73
CA CYS A 119 6.72 15.37 -9.53
C CYS A 119 6.60 13.95 -8.99
N TYR A 120 7.52 13.06 -9.37
CA TYR A 120 7.68 11.75 -8.75
C TYR A 120 8.04 11.99 -7.28
N LYS A 121 7.03 12.11 -6.42
CA LYS A 121 7.23 12.18 -4.98
C LYS A 121 7.97 10.89 -4.62
N GLY A 122 9.11 11.03 -3.93
CA GLY A 122 10.05 9.95 -3.70
C GLY A 122 9.38 8.64 -3.26
N VAL A 123 9.96 7.51 -3.68
CA VAL A 123 9.45 6.17 -3.38
C VAL A 123 9.27 6.03 -1.87
N LYS A 124 8.02 6.01 -1.39
CA LYS A 124 7.72 5.65 -0.01
C LYS A 124 8.14 4.19 0.16
N GLU A 125 8.93 3.91 1.20
CA GLU A 125 9.33 2.53 1.52
C GLU A 125 8.08 1.68 1.76
N LYS A 126 7.97 0.55 1.03
CA LYS A 126 6.82 -0.35 1.14
C LYS A 126 6.91 -1.16 2.42
N ILE A 127 5.85 -1.11 3.21
CA ILE A 127 5.64 -1.95 4.38
C ILE A 127 5.32 -3.37 3.89
N CYS A 128 6.24 -4.28 4.16
CA CYS A 128 6.10 -5.71 3.83
C CYS A 128 6.26 -6.61 5.06
N ASP A 129 6.69 -6.05 6.19
CA ASP A 129 6.84 -6.76 7.47
C ASP A 129 5.57 -6.56 8.33
N PRO A 130 4.88 -7.65 8.72
CA PRO A 130 3.75 -7.58 9.64
C PRO A 130 4.04 -6.83 10.94
N PHE A 131 5.26 -6.93 11.50
CA PHE A 131 5.59 -6.24 12.75
C PHE A 131 5.73 -4.73 12.55
N GLN A 132 6.28 -4.29 11.41
CA GLN A 132 6.30 -2.86 11.05
C GLN A 132 4.88 -2.31 10.88
N LEU A 133 3.98 -3.09 10.26
CA LEU A 133 2.57 -2.69 10.15
C LEU A 133 1.91 -2.59 11.53
N LEU A 134 2.16 -3.53 12.44
CA LEU A 134 1.66 -3.48 13.81
C LEU A 134 2.17 -2.25 14.57
N GLU A 135 3.45 -1.90 14.41
CA GLU A 135 4.05 -0.71 15.01
C GLU A 135 3.38 0.58 14.51
N GLN A 136 3.08 0.65 13.21
CA GLN A 136 2.33 1.79 12.65
C GLN A 136 0.89 1.87 13.13
N LEU A 137 0.20 0.73 13.24
CA LEU A 137 -1.18 0.68 13.74
C LEU A 137 -1.27 1.02 15.24
N ALA A 138 -0.19 0.80 15.99
CA ALA A 138 -0.10 1.16 17.41
C ALA A 138 0.33 2.62 17.64
N ALA A 139 0.81 3.32 16.61
CA ALA A 139 1.21 4.71 16.73
C ALA A 139 -0.04 5.60 16.97
N PRO A 140 -0.02 6.52 17.96
CA PRO A 140 -1.13 7.43 18.18
C PRO A 140 -1.32 8.32 16.94
N ASP A 141 -2.58 8.55 16.55
CA ASP A 141 -2.93 9.46 15.46
C ASP A 141 -2.24 10.82 15.68
N SER A 142 -1.33 11.20 14.79
CA SER A 142 -0.70 12.52 14.82
C SER A 142 -1.65 13.59 14.28
N THR A 143 -2.86 13.69 14.84
CA THR A 143 -3.74 14.84 14.60
C THR A 143 -3.38 15.95 15.59
N CYS A 144 -2.47 16.83 15.18
CA CYS A 144 -2.40 18.19 15.71
C CYS A 144 -2.72 19.20 14.60
N HIS A 145 -3.97 19.20 14.14
CA HIS A 145 -4.53 20.42 13.57
C HIS A 145 -4.79 21.40 14.71
N ALA A 146 -3.80 22.23 15.04
CA ALA A 146 -4.05 23.47 15.77
C ALA A 146 -4.87 24.37 14.85
N ARG A 147 -6.20 24.25 14.93
CA ARG A 147 -7.14 25.25 14.46
C ARG A 147 -6.95 26.48 15.35
N GLY A 148 -6.02 27.35 14.96
CA GLY A 148 -5.85 28.67 15.55
C GLY A 148 -7.04 29.56 15.19
N THR A 149 -8.12 29.48 15.96
CA THR A 149 -9.07 30.60 16.07
C THR A 149 -8.47 31.62 17.02
N CYS A 150 -8.06 32.78 16.51
CA CYS A 150 -7.87 33.97 17.34
C CYS A 150 -8.98 34.96 16.98
N GLY A 151 -9.78 35.32 17.98
CA GLY A 151 -10.96 36.19 17.86
C GLY A 151 -10.62 37.66 17.61
N PRO A 152 -11.64 38.54 17.58
CA PRO A 152 -11.48 39.93 17.21
C PRO A 152 -11.03 40.80 18.40
N LEU A 153 -10.02 41.65 18.17
CA LEU A 153 -9.85 42.93 18.84
C LEU A 153 -9.80 43.96 17.70
N GLY A 154 -10.60 45.02 17.62
CA GLY A 154 -10.90 46.02 18.64
C GLY A 154 -10.54 47.37 18.01
N CYS A 155 -11.47 48.34 18.09
CA CYS A 155 -11.47 49.63 17.39
C CYS A 155 -10.18 50.48 17.51
N CYS A 156 -9.94 51.29 16.46
CA CYS A 156 -9.49 52.68 16.50
C CYS A 156 -10.15 53.42 15.34
#